data_AF-A0A948RKR5-F1
#
_entry.id   AF-A0A948RKR5-F1
#
_cell.length_a   1.000
_cell.length_b   1.000
_cell.length_c   1.000
_cell.angle_alpha   90.00
_cell.angle_beta   90.00
_cell.angle_gamma   90.00
#
_symmetry.space_group_name_H-M   'P 1'
#
loop_
_entity.id
_entity.type
_entity.pdbx_description
1 polymer ?
#
loop_
_entity_poly.entity_id
_entity_poly.type
_entity_poly.pdbx_seq_one_letter_code
_entity_poly.pdbx_strand_id
1 'polypeptide(L)'
;MALQSIPFEHRVPPTDSNAATGFDNPLVENFFKKVQSVSPYQLQDIDARTVKYYGGSVESSTSKFADLGLLDKQANSIFAGAKEEIFEDGMESDFSRDLSNFIASFGHSAMEVIIPIVLSEQTNTDVASEAFRILGRLNHKITYRDRLWLLERGLYSTSARVRDGVILGLAFLNDSLATAPLKSAIERERILELRKDMEQILAQLEGNEDGIPAKKDTKK
;
A
#
# COMPACT_ATOMS: atom_id res chain seq x y z
N MET A 1 -65.31 30.43 46.76
CA MET A 1 -65.25 28.94 46.81
C MET A 1 -63.95 28.55 46.11
N ALA A 2 -62.78 28.57 46.74
CA ALA A 2 -62.26 27.72 47.82
C ALA A 2 -62.17 26.23 47.41
N LEU A 3 -61.05 25.84 46.79
CA LEU A 3 -60.59 24.45 46.75
C LEU A 3 -59.12 24.38 47.13
N GLN A 4 -58.86 23.37 47.95
CA GLN A 4 -57.73 23.21 48.85
C GLN A 4 -56.48 22.67 48.15
N SER A 5 -55.34 23.08 48.67
CA SER A 5 -53.98 22.61 48.44
C SER A 5 -53.75 21.19 48.98
N ILE A 6 -53.11 20.33 48.17
CA ILE A 6 -52.47 19.07 48.58
C ILE A 6 -51.02 19.11 48.08
N PRO A 7 -49.99 18.77 48.90
CA PRO A 7 -48.60 18.81 48.48
C PRO A 7 -48.19 17.52 47.76
N PHE A 8 -47.51 17.66 46.62
CA PHE A 8 -46.86 16.57 45.92
C PHE A 8 -45.40 16.47 46.40
N GLU A 9 -45.07 15.40 47.10
CA GLU A 9 -43.69 15.08 47.50
C GLU A 9 -42.84 14.62 46.32
N HIS A 10 -41.63 15.15 46.27
CA HIS A 10 -40.56 14.80 45.35
C HIS A 10 -40.15 13.32 45.45
N ARG A 11 -40.09 12.64 44.30
CA ARG A 11 -39.11 11.57 44.06
C ARG A 11 -38.41 11.80 42.73
N VAL A 12 -37.16 12.22 42.82
CA VAL A 12 -36.20 12.28 41.70
C VAL A 12 -35.62 10.86 41.54
N PRO A 13 -35.71 10.24 40.36
CA PRO A 13 -34.96 9.02 40.08
C PRO A 13 -33.47 9.38 39.85
N PRO A 14 -32.51 8.61 40.39
CA PRO A 14 -31.10 8.91 40.23
C PRO A 14 -30.65 8.65 38.79
N THR A 15 -30.04 9.67 38.21
CA THR A 15 -29.27 9.65 36.97
C THR A 15 -27.86 9.16 37.29
N ASP A 16 -27.53 7.93 36.91
CA ASP A 16 -26.14 7.49 36.82
C ASP A 16 -25.84 7.09 35.37
N SER A 17 -25.55 8.09 34.55
CA SER A 17 -24.90 7.95 33.26
C SER A 17 -23.39 8.14 33.46
N ASN A 18 -22.67 7.07 33.78
CA ASN A 18 -21.22 7.01 33.60
C ASN A 18 -20.90 6.05 32.46
N ALA A 19 -20.47 6.67 31.36
CA ALA A 19 -19.83 6.01 30.24
C ALA A 19 -18.51 5.38 30.72
N ALA A 20 -18.43 4.06 30.62
CA ALA A 20 -17.19 3.32 30.64
C ALA A 20 -17.18 2.42 29.40
N THR A 21 -16.52 2.89 28.33
CA THR A 21 -16.11 2.07 27.20
C THR A 21 -14.98 1.14 27.67
N GLY A 22 -15.34 0.01 28.26
CA GLY A 22 -14.44 -1.11 28.51
C GLY A 22 -14.61 -2.13 27.39
N PHE A 23 -13.77 -2.06 26.36
CA PHE A 23 -13.60 -3.16 25.40
C PHE A 23 -12.71 -4.25 26.04
N ASP A 24 -13.21 -4.89 27.10
CA ASP A 24 -12.60 -6.12 27.63
C ASP A 24 -13.19 -7.31 26.87
N ASN A 25 -12.79 -7.45 25.60
CA ASN A 25 -13.01 -8.68 24.86
C ASN A 25 -11.70 -9.49 24.83
N PRO A 26 -11.57 -10.55 25.66
CA PRO A 26 -10.35 -11.35 25.76
C PRO A 26 -10.00 -12.11 24.47
N LEU A 27 -10.88 -12.10 23.45
CA LEU A 27 -10.56 -12.61 22.12
C LEU A 27 -9.72 -11.64 21.27
N VAL A 28 -9.86 -10.33 21.47
CA VAL A 28 -9.06 -9.31 20.76
C VAL A 28 -7.66 -9.22 21.37
N GLU A 29 -7.56 -9.29 22.70
CA GLU A 29 -6.26 -9.29 23.40
C GLU A 29 -5.43 -10.55 23.09
N ASN A 30 -6.10 -11.70 22.90
CA ASN A 30 -5.43 -12.93 22.46
C ASN A 30 -5.02 -12.90 20.98
N PHE A 31 -5.72 -12.13 20.13
CA PHE A 31 -5.28 -11.91 18.75
C PHE A 31 -4.02 -11.04 18.71
N PHE A 32 -3.97 -9.93 19.46
CA PHE A 32 -2.78 -9.08 19.54
C PHE A 32 -1.59 -9.75 20.25
N LYS A 33 -1.82 -10.53 21.32
CA LYS A 33 -0.74 -11.32 21.96
C LYS A 33 -0.22 -12.45 21.08
N LYS A 34 -1.04 -13.05 20.20
CA LYS A 34 -0.62 -14.10 19.27
C LYS A 34 0.07 -13.54 18.01
N VAL A 35 -0.25 -12.30 17.61
CA VAL A 35 0.46 -11.58 16.55
C VAL A 35 1.77 -10.97 17.07
N GLN A 36 1.86 -10.58 18.34
CA GLN A 36 3.09 -10.04 18.95
C GLN A 36 4.07 -11.07 19.52
N SER A 37 3.75 -12.37 19.51
CA SER A 37 4.64 -13.44 20.03
C SER A 37 5.06 -14.50 19.02
N VAL A 38 4.73 -14.34 17.72
CA VAL A 38 5.26 -15.21 16.66
C VAL A 38 5.64 -14.38 15.43
N SER A 39 6.85 -13.82 15.46
CA SER A 39 7.84 -13.94 14.37
C SER A 39 9.12 -13.20 14.77
N PRO A 40 10.00 -13.81 15.58
CA PRO A 40 11.42 -13.59 15.34
C PRO A 40 11.67 -14.18 13.94
N TYR A 41 12.02 -13.35 12.96
CA TYR A 41 12.39 -13.80 11.62
C TYR A 41 13.34 -14.99 11.74
N GLN A 42 12.79 -16.20 11.56
CA GLN A 42 13.54 -17.40 11.23
C GLN A 42 14.15 -17.09 9.87
N LEU A 43 15.39 -16.65 9.97
CA LEU A 43 16.39 -16.45 8.95
C LEU A 43 16.75 -17.82 8.34
N GLN A 44 15.76 -18.50 7.77
CA GLN A 44 15.94 -19.75 7.05
C GLN A 44 15.22 -19.59 5.71
N ASP A 45 16.03 -19.67 4.66
CA ASP A 45 15.69 -19.47 3.24
C ASP A 45 15.54 -18.02 2.79
N ILE A 46 16.54 -17.19 3.17
CA ILE A 46 16.92 -16.08 2.32
C ILE A 46 17.56 -16.68 1.06
N ASP A 47 16.82 -16.68 -0.05
CA ASP A 47 17.38 -16.96 -1.37
C ASP A 47 18.68 -16.14 -1.52
N ALA A 48 19.78 -16.81 -1.89
CA ALA A 48 21.14 -16.25 -1.95
C ALA A 48 21.26 -15.02 -2.86
N ARG A 49 20.20 -14.68 -3.61
CA ARG A 49 20.04 -13.42 -4.35
C ARG A 49 19.80 -12.17 -3.49
N THR A 50 19.15 -12.28 -2.32
CA THR A 50 18.73 -11.11 -1.52
C THR A 50 19.86 -10.55 -0.65
N VAL A 51 20.79 -11.41 -0.21
CA VAL A 51 21.88 -11.04 0.72
C VAL A 51 22.97 -10.17 0.04
N LYS A 52 23.08 -10.19 -1.29
CA LYS A 52 24.12 -9.42 -2.00
C LYS A 52 23.82 -7.93 -2.19
N TYR A 53 22.58 -7.46 -1.98
CA TYR A 53 22.19 -6.09 -2.36
C TYR A 53 22.22 -5.06 -1.22
N TYR A 54 22.18 -5.48 0.04
CA TYR A 54 22.32 -4.58 1.20
C TYR A 54 23.74 -4.55 1.80
N GLY A 55 24.68 -5.28 1.22
CA GLY A 55 26.09 -5.31 1.64
C GLY A 55 26.99 -4.47 0.75
N GLY A 56 26.99 -3.15 0.91
CA GLY A 56 27.88 -2.29 0.12
C GLY A 56 28.01 -0.83 0.59
N SER A 57 29.23 -0.50 1.00
CA SER A 57 29.85 0.82 1.25
C SER A 57 29.61 1.46 2.62
N VAL A 58 30.67 1.41 3.45
CA VAL A 58 30.82 2.14 4.72
C VAL A 58 31.20 3.58 4.38
N GLU A 59 30.24 4.35 3.89
CA GLU A 59 30.37 5.80 3.78
C GLU A 59 29.68 6.45 4.98
N SER A 60 30.34 7.43 5.59
CA SER A 60 30.00 8.08 6.87
C SER A 60 28.50 8.19 7.14
N SER A 61 28.02 7.44 8.14
CA SER A 61 26.61 7.33 8.51
C SER A 61 25.95 8.66 8.90
N THR A 62 26.68 9.73 9.18
CA THR A 62 26.02 10.97 9.64
C THR A 62 25.39 11.76 8.49
N SER A 63 25.97 11.75 7.29
CA SER A 63 25.43 12.50 6.13
C SER A 63 24.28 11.78 5.44
N LYS A 64 24.37 10.44 5.30
CA LYS A 64 23.32 9.62 4.67
C LYS A 64 21.99 9.65 5.45
N PHE A 65 22.04 9.66 6.78
CA PHE A 65 20.84 9.71 7.61
C PHE A 65 20.16 11.08 7.59
N ALA A 66 20.94 12.16 7.53
CA ALA A 66 20.39 13.51 7.38
C ALA A 66 19.66 13.69 6.04
N ASP A 67 20.21 13.10 4.97
CA ASP A 67 19.62 13.12 3.62
C ASP A 67 18.32 12.30 3.54
N LEU A 68 18.32 11.09 4.10
CA LEU A 68 17.10 10.25 4.19
C LEU A 68 15.98 10.93 5.00
N GLY A 69 16.32 11.68 6.06
CA GLY A 69 15.32 12.43 6.82
C GLY A 69 14.65 13.57 6.03
N LEU A 70 15.34 14.14 5.04
CA LEU A 70 14.75 15.12 4.12
C LEU A 70 13.89 14.43 3.06
N LEU A 71 14.36 13.32 2.51
CA LEU A 71 13.61 12.50 1.55
C LEU A 71 12.32 11.95 2.16
N ASP A 72 12.37 11.49 3.42
CA ASP A 72 11.19 11.02 4.16
C ASP A 72 10.14 12.13 4.31
N LYS A 73 10.56 13.35 4.69
CA LYS A 73 9.65 14.50 4.76
C LYS A 73 9.04 14.85 3.40
N GLN A 74 9.85 14.82 2.35
CA GLN A 74 9.38 15.10 1.00
C GLN A 74 8.38 14.03 0.53
N ALA A 75 8.67 12.75 0.73
CA ALA A 75 7.77 11.66 0.41
C ALA A 75 6.45 11.78 1.18
N ASN A 76 6.51 11.99 2.49
CA ASN A 76 5.31 12.21 3.31
C ASN A 76 4.49 13.41 2.83
N SER A 77 5.14 14.50 2.40
CA SER A 77 4.44 15.67 1.84
C SER A 77 3.71 15.33 0.54
N ILE A 78 4.35 14.57 -0.37
CA ILE A 78 3.73 14.13 -1.63
C ILE A 78 2.48 13.27 -1.34
N PHE A 79 2.59 12.28 -0.45
CA PHE A 79 1.48 11.40 -0.09
C PHE A 79 0.38 12.12 0.70
N ALA A 80 0.73 13.09 1.54
CA ALA A 80 -0.25 13.88 2.28
C ALA A 80 -1.06 14.79 1.36
N GLY A 81 -0.42 15.43 0.37
CA GLY A 81 -1.09 16.28 -0.61
C GLY A 81 -2.09 15.53 -1.49
N ALA A 82 -1.83 14.26 -1.76
CA ALA A 82 -2.66 13.40 -2.62
C ALA A 82 -3.99 12.96 -1.97
N LYS A 83 -4.18 13.14 -0.66
CA LYS A 83 -5.36 12.62 0.05
C LYS A 83 -6.68 13.21 -0.40
N GLU A 84 -6.65 14.45 -0.88
CA GLU A 84 -7.82 15.19 -1.37
C GLU A 84 -7.91 15.18 -2.90
N GLU A 85 -6.99 14.49 -3.58
CA GLU A 85 -6.98 14.37 -5.03
C GLU A 85 -7.99 13.32 -5.51
N ILE A 86 -8.65 13.58 -6.63
CA ILE A 86 -9.52 12.62 -7.30
C ILE A 86 -8.74 12.03 -8.47
N PHE A 87 -8.44 10.73 -8.42
CA PHE A 87 -7.71 10.05 -9.48
C PHE A 87 -8.66 9.59 -10.59
N GLU A 88 -8.44 10.12 -11.80
CA GLU A 88 -9.18 9.74 -12.99
C GLU A 88 -8.34 8.83 -13.90
N ASP A 89 -8.96 7.78 -14.42
CA ASP A 89 -8.27 6.82 -15.29
C ASP A 89 -7.75 7.49 -16.57
N GLY A 90 -6.43 7.36 -16.79
CA GLY A 90 -5.77 7.86 -17.98
C GLY A 90 -5.37 9.34 -17.92
N MET A 91 -5.64 10.03 -16.82
CA MET A 91 -5.24 11.42 -16.60
C MET A 91 -4.00 11.50 -15.70
N GLU A 92 -3.10 12.43 -16.02
CA GLU A 92 -1.98 12.75 -15.13
C GLU A 92 -2.50 13.62 -13.96
N SER A 93 -2.12 13.23 -12.75
CA SER A 93 -2.46 13.89 -11.50
C SER A 93 -1.23 14.61 -10.92
N ASP A 94 -1.43 15.55 -10.00
CA ASP A 94 -0.33 16.23 -9.31
C ASP A 94 0.50 15.24 -8.50
N PHE A 95 -0.16 14.31 -7.79
CA PHE A 95 0.50 13.20 -7.12
C PHE A 95 1.35 12.35 -8.07
N SER A 96 0.80 11.98 -9.23
CA SER A 96 1.50 11.11 -10.19
C SER A 96 2.78 11.75 -10.72
N ARG A 97 2.74 13.05 -11.00
CA ARG A 97 3.88 13.83 -11.48
C ARG A 97 4.93 14.00 -10.39
N ASP A 98 4.52 14.37 -9.18
CA ASP A 98 5.43 14.62 -8.06
C ASP A 98 6.12 13.33 -7.60
N LEU A 99 5.37 12.22 -7.49
CA LEU A 99 5.92 10.92 -7.12
C LEU A 99 6.93 10.43 -8.18
N SER A 100 6.57 10.54 -9.46
CA SER A 100 7.45 10.13 -10.56
C SER A 100 8.75 10.94 -10.59
N ASN A 101 8.65 12.27 -10.42
CA ASN A 101 9.80 13.16 -10.37
C ASN A 101 10.70 12.87 -9.18
N PHE A 102 10.11 12.58 -8.02
CA PHE A 102 10.84 12.23 -6.81
C PHE A 102 11.65 10.93 -7.01
N ILE A 103 11.03 9.88 -7.55
CA ILE A 103 11.71 8.61 -7.83
C ILE A 103 12.79 8.78 -8.91
N ALA A 104 12.51 9.54 -9.98
CA ALA A 104 13.48 9.79 -11.04
C ALA A 104 14.71 10.57 -10.53
N SER A 105 14.52 11.48 -9.58
CA SER A 105 15.58 12.32 -9.03
C SER A 105 16.48 11.58 -8.04
N PHE A 106 15.90 10.73 -7.19
CA PHE A 106 16.62 10.12 -6.06
C PHE A 106 16.76 8.60 -6.13
N GLY A 107 16.17 7.94 -7.13
CA GLY A 107 16.35 6.52 -7.40
C GLY A 107 16.06 5.62 -6.20
N HIS A 108 17.02 4.79 -5.82
CA HIS A 108 16.89 3.85 -4.71
C HIS A 108 16.57 4.54 -3.38
N SER A 109 17.17 5.71 -3.10
CA SER A 109 16.91 6.45 -1.86
C SER A 109 15.45 6.92 -1.75
N ALA A 110 14.81 7.26 -2.87
CA ALA A 110 13.37 7.54 -2.88
C ALA A 110 12.56 6.26 -2.61
N MET A 111 12.94 5.13 -3.21
CA MET A 111 12.27 3.85 -2.97
C MET A 111 12.36 3.41 -1.51
N GLU A 112 13.52 3.61 -0.85
CA GLU A 112 13.73 3.30 0.57
C GLU A 112 12.69 3.98 1.48
N VAL A 113 12.30 5.22 1.17
CA VAL A 113 11.31 5.97 1.96
C VAL A 113 9.86 5.78 1.48
N ILE A 114 9.63 5.51 0.19
CA ILE A 114 8.28 5.29 -0.35
C ILE A 114 7.71 3.93 0.06
N ILE A 115 8.53 2.87 0.03
CA ILE A 115 8.11 1.49 0.34
C ILE A 115 7.31 1.41 1.67
N PRO A 116 7.84 1.90 2.82
CA PRO A 116 7.11 1.80 4.07
C PRO A 116 5.80 2.61 4.08
N ILE A 117 5.75 3.74 3.36
CA ILE A 117 4.53 4.56 3.25
C ILE A 117 3.47 3.80 2.45
N VAL A 118 3.80 3.29 1.26
CA VAL A 118 2.83 2.59 0.39
C VAL A 118 2.31 1.30 1.01
N LEU A 119 3.15 0.56 1.73
CA LEU A 119 2.75 -0.69 2.40
C LEU A 119 2.03 -0.47 3.74
N SER A 120 2.00 0.76 4.26
CA SER A 120 1.31 1.07 5.51
C SER A 120 -0.20 0.98 5.32
N GLU A 121 -0.87 0.26 6.22
CA GLU A 121 -2.35 0.22 6.29
C GLU A 121 -2.96 1.59 6.66
N GLN A 122 -2.15 2.55 7.10
CA GLN A 122 -2.58 3.92 7.40
C GLN A 122 -2.64 4.81 6.16
N THR A 123 -2.03 4.39 5.05
CA THR A 123 -2.09 5.14 3.79
C THR A 123 -3.46 4.99 3.18
N ASN A 124 -4.03 6.11 2.71
CA ASN A 124 -5.33 6.12 2.04
C ASN A 124 -5.30 5.11 0.88
N THR A 125 -6.33 4.26 0.77
CA THR A 125 -6.34 3.14 -0.17
C THR A 125 -6.33 3.56 -1.63
N ASP A 126 -6.93 4.70 -1.97
CA ASP A 126 -6.91 5.24 -3.33
C ASP A 126 -5.53 5.79 -3.67
N VAL A 127 -4.90 6.52 -2.73
CA VAL A 127 -3.52 7.01 -2.88
C VAL A 127 -2.53 5.86 -3.02
N ALA A 128 -2.64 4.81 -2.19
CA ALA A 128 -1.80 3.63 -2.28
C ALA A 128 -2.00 2.89 -3.61
N SER A 129 -3.26 2.69 -4.02
CA SER A 129 -3.60 2.10 -5.31
C SER A 129 -2.99 2.89 -6.48
N GLU A 130 -3.12 4.21 -6.48
CA GLU A 130 -2.55 5.05 -7.53
C GLU A 130 -1.02 5.03 -7.50
N ALA A 131 -0.39 5.02 -6.33
CA ALA A 131 1.05 4.86 -6.20
C ALA A 131 1.53 3.58 -6.89
N PHE A 132 0.86 2.44 -6.68
CA PHE A 132 1.21 1.18 -7.37
C PHE A 132 1.06 1.28 -8.90
N ARG A 133 0.02 1.95 -9.40
CA ARG A 133 -0.17 2.18 -10.84
C ARG A 133 0.97 3.02 -11.43
N ILE A 134 1.33 4.11 -10.77
CA ILE A 134 2.44 4.99 -11.14
C ILE A 134 3.76 4.21 -11.14
N LEU A 135 4.01 3.44 -10.08
CA LEU A 135 5.19 2.59 -9.95
C LEU A 135 5.26 1.56 -11.07
N GLY A 136 4.15 1.03 -11.58
CA GLY A 136 4.17 0.15 -12.74
C GLY A 136 4.56 0.85 -14.04
N ARG A 137 4.03 2.06 -14.26
CA ARG A 137 4.23 2.85 -15.49
C ARG A 137 5.62 3.48 -15.61
N LEU A 138 6.31 3.70 -14.49
CA LEU A 138 7.57 4.42 -14.49
C LEU A 138 8.63 3.69 -15.34
N ASN A 139 9.21 4.38 -16.33
CA ASN A 139 10.32 3.83 -17.11
C ASN A 139 11.68 4.24 -16.50
N HIS A 140 11.93 3.78 -15.27
CA HIS A 140 13.17 4.07 -14.57
C HIS A 140 13.93 2.77 -14.27
N LYS A 141 15.08 2.60 -14.95
CA LYS A 141 15.87 1.35 -14.92
C LYS A 141 16.48 1.08 -13.55
N ILE A 142 16.94 2.12 -12.87
CA ILE A 142 17.64 2.00 -11.59
C ILE A 142 16.70 1.38 -10.54
N THR A 143 15.46 1.86 -10.46
CA THR A 143 14.48 1.43 -9.44
C THR A 143 13.62 0.24 -9.86
N TYR A 144 13.89 -0.37 -11.02
CA TYR A 144 13.05 -1.44 -11.56
C TYR A 144 12.82 -2.60 -10.58
N ARG A 145 13.90 -3.08 -9.93
CA ARG A 145 13.82 -4.19 -8.99
C ARG A 145 13.02 -3.85 -7.74
N ASP A 146 13.20 -2.65 -7.20
CA ASP A 146 12.44 -2.19 -6.02
C ASP A 146 10.96 -2.08 -6.33
N ARG A 147 10.60 -1.58 -7.53
CA ARG A 147 9.22 -1.46 -7.99
C ARG A 147 8.55 -2.81 -8.17
N LEU A 148 9.22 -3.75 -8.85
CA LEU A 148 8.72 -5.11 -9.02
C LEU A 148 8.50 -5.77 -7.65
N TRP A 149 9.50 -5.72 -6.77
CA TRP A 149 9.38 -6.28 -5.42
C TRP A 149 8.22 -5.64 -4.64
N LEU A 150 8.07 -4.32 -4.72
CA LEU A 150 6.99 -3.61 -4.02
C LEU A 150 5.61 -4.02 -4.56
N LEU A 151 5.45 -4.12 -5.89
CA LEU A 151 4.21 -4.59 -6.51
C LEU A 151 3.87 -6.03 -6.09
N GLU A 152 4.84 -6.94 -6.07
CA GLU A 152 4.64 -8.31 -5.58
C GLU A 152 4.14 -8.34 -4.13
N ARG A 153 4.66 -7.44 -3.27
CA ARG A 153 4.20 -7.29 -1.88
C ARG A 153 2.79 -6.71 -1.81
N GLY A 154 2.46 -5.77 -2.68
CA GLY A 154 1.14 -5.17 -2.78
C GLY A 154 0.02 -6.18 -3.04
N LEU A 155 0.31 -7.30 -3.70
CA LEU A 155 -0.67 -8.38 -3.93
C LEU A 155 -1.21 -9.02 -2.64
N TYR A 156 -0.56 -8.78 -1.49
CA TYR A 156 -0.99 -9.29 -0.18
C TYR A 156 -1.80 -8.26 0.62
N SER A 157 -2.06 -7.07 0.07
CA SER A 157 -2.87 -6.07 0.75
C SER A 157 -4.25 -6.61 1.09
N THR A 158 -4.76 -6.26 2.28
CA THR A 158 -6.12 -6.58 2.70
C THR A 158 -7.17 -5.79 1.89
N SER A 159 -6.79 -4.62 1.35
CA SER A 159 -7.65 -3.78 0.53
C SER A 159 -7.71 -4.26 -0.92
N ALA A 160 -8.93 -4.56 -1.39
CA ALA A 160 -9.17 -4.92 -2.79
C ALA A 160 -8.79 -3.79 -3.75
N ARG A 161 -9.03 -2.53 -3.35
CA ARG A 161 -8.68 -1.34 -4.12
C ARG A 161 -7.17 -1.24 -4.35
N VAL A 162 -6.38 -1.54 -3.32
CA VAL A 162 -4.91 -1.56 -3.44
C VAL A 162 -4.46 -2.72 -4.34
N ARG A 163 -5.04 -3.91 -4.19
CA ARG A 163 -4.72 -5.05 -5.06
C ARG A 163 -5.05 -4.78 -6.53
N ASP A 164 -6.15 -4.08 -6.82
CA ASP A 164 -6.50 -3.60 -8.16
C ASP A 164 -5.41 -2.68 -8.74
N GLY A 165 -4.98 -1.65 -7.99
CA GLY A 165 -3.86 -0.79 -8.41
C GLY A 165 -2.55 -1.55 -8.63
N VAL A 166 -2.27 -2.57 -7.81
CA VAL A 166 -1.10 -3.43 -7.95
C VAL A 166 -1.13 -4.24 -9.24
N ILE A 167 -2.25 -4.89 -9.56
CA ILE A 167 -2.32 -5.75 -10.75
C ILE A 167 -2.19 -4.91 -12.02
N LEU A 168 -2.77 -3.71 -12.06
CA LEU A 168 -2.56 -2.76 -13.14
C LEU A 168 -1.09 -2.33 -13.22
N GLY A 169 -0.44 -2.07 -12.08
CA GLY A 169 1.00 -1.78 -12.03
C GLY A 169 1.86 -2.92 -12.59
N LEU A 170 1.53 -4.17 -12.27
CA LEU A 170 2.21 -5.35 -12.83
C LEU A 170 1.97 -5.50 -14.33
N ALA A 171 0.75 -5.22 -14.80
CA ALA A 171 0.42 -5.23 -16.22
C ALA A 171 1.25 -4.19 -17.01
N PHE A 172 1.48 -3.01 -16.43
CA PHE A 172 2.36 -1.99 -17.02
C PHE A 172 3.84 -2.38 -17.00
N LEU A 173 4.33 -3.03 -15.94
CA LEU A 173 5.70 -3.55 -15.90
C LEU A 173 5.94 -4.65 -16.95
N ASN A 174 4.90 -5.46 -17.23
CA ASN A 174 4.91 -6.52 -18.22
C ASN A 174 6.12 -7.48 -18.07
N ASP A 175 6.42 -7.88 -16.83
CA ASP A 175 7.53 -8.78 -16.49
C ASP A 175 7.02 -10.17 -16.10
N SER A 176 7.55 -11.21 -16.75
CA SER A 176 7.22 -12.60 -16.47
C SER A 176 7.62 -13.06 -15.06
N LEU A 177 8.52 -12.35 -14.38
CA LEU A 177 8.86 -12.61 -12.98
C LEU A 177 7.65 -12.46 -12.05
N ALA A 178 6.64 -11.65 -12.42
CA ALA A 178 5.43 -11.46 -11.62
C ALA A 178 4.42 -12.62 -11.73
N THR A 179 4.62 -13.58 -12.64
CA THR A 179 3.65 -14.67 -12.89
C THR A 179 3.40 -15.55 -11.67
N ALA A 180 4.46 -15.97 -10.95
CA ALA A 180 4.32 -16.83 -9.77
C ALA A 180 3.63 -16.11 -8.59
N PRO A 181 4.03 -14.88 -8.20
CA PRO A 181 3.29 -14.07 -7.23
C PRO A 181 1.81 -13.87 -7.60
N LEU A 182 1.53 -13.61 -8.89
CA LEU A 182 0.16 -13.39 -9.39
C LEU A 182 -0.70 -14.66 -9.33
N LYS A 183 -0.17 -15.83 -9.70
CA LYS A 183 -0.85 -17.13 -9.52
C LYS A 183 -1.26 -17.36 -8.08
N SER A 184 -0.34 -17.14 -7.15
CA SER A 184 -0.63 -17.24 -5.73
C SER A 184 -1.69 -16.23 -5.26
N ALA A 185 -1.76 -15.05 -5.89
CA ALA A 185 -2.79 -14.04 -5.59
C ALA A 185 -4.18 -14.47 -6.08
N ILE A 186 -4.27 -15.04 -7.28
CA ILE A 186 -5.52 -15.55 -7.87
C ILE A 186 -6.16 -16.62 -6.97
N GLU A 187 -5.35 -17.55 -6.45
CA GLU A 187 -5.82 -18.65 -5.59
C GLU A 187 -6.47 -18.15 -4.29
N ARG A 188 -5.99 -17.02 -3.74
CA ARG A 188 -6.48 -16.46 -2.46
C ARG A 188 -7.51 -15.35 -2.64
N GLU A 189 -7.62 -14.75 -3.82
CA GLU A 189 -8.56 -13.66 -4.09
C GLU A 189 -9.99 -14.15 -3.89
N ARG A 190 -10.84 -13.36 -3.25
CA ARG A 190 -12.24 -13.71 -2.96
C ARG A 190 -13.23 -12.97 -3.83
N ILE A 191 -12.82 -11.82 -4.37
CA ILE A 191 -13.64 -10.99 -5.26
C ILE A 191 -13.52 -11.53 -6.68
N LEU A 192 -14.62 -12.02 -7.23
CA LEU A 192 -14.64 -12.72 -8.51
C LEU A 192 -14.20 -11.84 -9.68
N GLU A 193 -14.56 -10.55 -9.68
CA GLU A 193 -14.17 -9.61 -10.73
C GLU A 193 -12.66 -9.37 -10.72
N LEU A 194 -12.11 -8.99 -9.56
CA LEU A 194 -10.67 -8.78 -9.41
C LEU A 194 -9.86 -10.05 -9.71
N ARG A 195 -10.36 -11.24 -9.36
CA ARG A 195 -9.71 -12.51 -9.74
C ARG A 195 -9.64 -12.67 -11.26
N LYS A 196 -10.72 -12.37 -11.99
CA LYS A 196 -10.72 -12.43 -13.46
C LYS A 196 -9.73 -11.44 -14.07
N ASP A 197 -9.64 -10.24 -13.51
CA ASP A 197 -8.67 -9.24 -13.98
C ASP A 197 -7.23 -9.73 -13.76
N MET A 198 -6.96 -10.35 -12.61
CA MET A 198 -5.66 -11.01 -12.35
C MET A 198 -5.37 -12.14 -13.34
N GLU A 199 -6.37 -12.97 -13.68
CA GLU A 199 -6.22 -14.07 -14.64
C GLU A 199 -5.91 -13.56 -16.06
N GLN A 200 -6.55 -12.46 -16.49
CA GLN A 200 -6.24 -11.80 -17.77
C GLN A 200 -4.80 -11.29 -17.80
N ILE A 201 -4.38 -10.58 -16.75
CA ILE A 201 -3.00 -10.08 -16.65
C ILE A 201 -2.01 -11.25 -16.62
N LEU A 202 -2.33 -12.36 -15.95
CA LEU A 202 -1.49 -13.54 -15.97
C LEU A 202 -1.34 -14.10 -17.39
N ALA A 203 -2.44 -14.21 -18.13
CA ALA A 203 -2.43 -14.68 -19.51
C ALA A 203 -1.60 -13.73 -20.42
N GLN A 204 -1.69 -12.42 -20.22
CA GLN A 204 -0.83 -11.43 -20.88
C GLN A 204 0.66 -11.70 -20.57
N LEU A 205 1.03 -11.86 -19.29
CA LEU A 205 2.42 -12.06 -18.87
C LEU A 205 3.01 -13.40 -19.34
N GLU A 206 2.18 -14.42 -19.52
CA GLU A 206 2.57 -15.71 -20.09
C GLU A 206 2.66 -15.70 -21.62
N GLY A 207 2.25 -14.61 -22.28
CA GLY A 207 2.21 -14.51 -23.73
C GLY A 207 1.07 -15.31 -24.37
N ASN A 208 0.03 -15.64 -23.58
CA ASN A 208 -1.14 -16.40 -24.01
C ASN A 208 -2.28 -15.51 -24.54
N GLU A 209 -2.17 -14.18 -24.36
CA GLU A 209 -3.04 -13.20 -25.02
C GLU A 209 -2.29 -12.49 -26.15
N ASP A 210 -2.94 -12.38 -27.32
CA ASP A 210 -2.62 -11.38 -28.34
C ASP A 210 -2.91 -9.99 -27.75
N GLY A 211 -2.01 -9.50 -26.88
CA GLY A 211 -2.21 -8.30 -26.09
C GLY A 211 -2.47 -7.05 -26.95
N ILE A 212 -3.15 -6.08 -26.34
CA ILE A 212 -3.29 -4.71 -26.86
C ILE A 212 -1.92 -4.29 -27.42
N PRO A 213 -1.80 -4.00 -28.73
CA PRO A 213 -0.51 -3.75 -29.34
C PRO A 213 0.11 -2.53 -28.65
N ALA A 214 1.24 -2.74 -27.98
CA ALA A 214 2.13 -1.66 -27.59
C ALA A 214 2.34 -0.80 -28.83
N LYS A 215 1.90 0.46 -28.79
CA LYS A 215 2.04 1.42 -29.90
C LYS A 215 3.49 1.35 -30.37
N LYS A 216 3.71 0.71 -31.52
CA LYS A 216 5.01 0.75 -32.19
C LYS A 216 5.18 2.19 -32.63
N ASP A 217 6.11 2.89 -31.97
CA ASP A 217 6.57 4.21 -32.40
C ASP A 217 6.94 4.12 -33.88
N THR A 218 6.06 4.67 -34.71
CA THR A 218 6.27 4.78 -36.14
C THR A 218 7.20 5.96 -36.32
N LYS A 219 8.51 5.70 -36.31
CA LYS A 219 9.50 6.66 -36.80
C LYS A 219 9.17 6.94 -38.27
N LYS A 220 8.70 8.16 -38.55
CA LYS A 220 8.78 8.79 -39.87
C LYS A 220 10.13 9.48 -40.00
#